data_AF-A0A8T5HTJ8-F1
#
_entry.id   AF-A0A8T5HTJ8-F1
#
_cell.length_a   1.000
_cell.length_b   1.000
_cell.length_c   1.000
_cell.angle_alpha   90.00
_cell.angle_beta   90.00
_cell.angle_gamma   90.00
#
_symmetry.space_group_name_H-M   'P 1'
#
loop_
_entity.id
_entity.type
_entity.pdbx_description
1 polymer ?
#
loop_
_entity_poly.entity_id
_entity_poly.type
_entity_poly.pdbx_seq_one_letter_code
_entity_poly.pdbx_strand_id
1 'polypeptide(L)'
;MKKMFGFLVMGIFLFSMMGIVSAGPAENIKSFMEESYKILEPVLGLIFGDLNSGVNTGSDIILAKVLFLIIIFSVVWKALENIKFFEETAWILWTVSTGVSILAIRWFGNLEIINTVLLPYSALGITLTAGIPFILYFIIVKDFATTLRKISWTFFIVIFIGLWFMRSGAPTSVAGGVGSFAYIYLVTAGLGLLVLMFDGTIQRIISKAKMERLRVGSNRSLLDAQRRTIKNADSDYADGTIDEAQHETRVKAARKKIQHLQKTK
;
A
#
# COMPACT_ATOMS: atom_id res chain seq x y z
N MET A 1 -19.19 -18.62 -7.47
CA MET A 1 -18.08 -18.86 -8.41
C MET A 1 -16.83 -18.01 -8.16
N LYS A 2 -16.87 -16.68 -8.05
CA LYS A 2 -15.65 -15.84 -7.82
C LYS A 2 -14.80 -16.21 -6.58
N LYS A 3 -15.43 -16.71 -5.51
CA LYS A 3 -14.71 -17.18 -4.30
C LYS A 3 -13.98 -18.51 -4.51
N MET A 4 -14.49 -19.40 -5.36
CA MET A 4 -13.83 -20.67 -5.70
C MET A 4 -12.63 -20.46 -6.60
N PHE A 5 -12.72 -19.53 -7.57
CA PHE A 5 -11.60 -19.23 -8.46
C PHE A 5 -10.39 -18.67 -7.69
N GLY A 6 -10.62 -17.79 -6.72
CA GLY A 6 -9.55 -17.29 -5.85
C GLY A 6 -8.91 -18.38 -4.99
N PHE A 7 -9.72 -19.31 -4.47
CA PHE A 7 -9.21 -20.48 -3.73
C PHE A 7 -8.43 -21.45 -4.62
N LEU A 8 -8.82 -21.58 -5.89
CA LEU A 8 -8.17 -22.46 -6.85
C LEU A 8 -6.83 -21.88 -7.33
N VAL A 9 -6.76 -20.58 -7.64
CA VAL A 9 -5.49 -19.91 -7.99
C VAL A 9 -4.54 -19.89 -6.79
N MET A 10 -5.04 -19.58 -5.60
CA MET A 10 -4.24 -19.62 -4.37
C MET A 10 -3.84 -21.06 -4.01
N GLY A 11 -4.70 -22.04 -4.27
CA GLY A 11 -4.42 -23.46 -4.13
C GLY A 11 -3.31 -23.92 -5.08
N ILE A 12 -3.40 -23.60 -6.37
CA ILE A 12 -2.35 -23.92 -7.36
C ILE A 12 -1.04 -23.22 -7.01
N PHE A 13 -1.08 -21.95 -6.61
CA PHE A 13 0.10 -21.21 -6.19
C PHE A 13 0.75 -21.86 -4.96
N LEU A 14 -0.02 -22.16 -3.91
CA LEU A 14 0.49 -22.84 -2.72
C LEU A 14 0.96 -24.27 -3.02
N PHE A 15 0.27 -25.00 -3.89
CA PHE A 15 0.64 -26.36 -4.31
C PHE A 15 1.92 -26.37 -5.14
N SER A 16 2.13 -25.35 -5.99
CA SER A 16 3.39 -25.12 -6.68
C SER A 16 4.54 -24.81 -5.72
N MET A 17 4.23 -24.24 -4.55
CA MET A 17 5.19 -24.04 -3.46
C MET A 17 5.38 -25.28 -2.59
N MET A 18 4.42 -26.22 -2.52
CA MET A 18 4.58 -27.47 -1.77
C MET A 18 5.63 -28.40 -2.37
N GLY A 19 5.87 -28.34 -3.69
CA GLY A 19 6.98 -29.03 -4.34
C GLY A 19 8.38 -28.56 -3.89
N ILE A 20 8.44 -27.44 -3.17
CA ILE A 20 9.67 -26.79 -2.71
C ILE A 20 9.98 -27.15 -1.23
N VAL A 21 9.19 -28.01 -0.56
CA VAL A 21 9.35 -28.31 0.88
C VAL A 21 10.26 -29.53 1.16
N SER A 22 10.78 -30.22 0.13
CA SER A 22 11.77 -31.29 0.31
C SER A 22 13.20 -30.73 0.28
N ALA A 23 14.06 -31.21 1.17
CA ALA A 23 15.38 -30.69 1.60
C ALA A 23 16.46 -30.31 0.54
N GLY A 24 16.14 -30.25 -0.75
CA GLY A 24 16.85 -29.45 -1.78
C GLY A 24 16.15 -28.17 -2.30
N PRO A 25 15.45 -27.33 -1.49
CA PRO A 25 14.66 -26.20 -1.99
C PRO A 25 15.49 -25.03 -2.52
N ALA A 26 16.62 -24.78 -1.86
CA ALA A 26 17.40 -23.58 -2.09
C ALA A 26 17.99 -23.58 -3.50
N GLU A 27 18.40 -24.74 -3.99
CA GLU A 27 19.03 -24.89 -5.30
C GLU A 27 18.02 -24.74 -6.45
N ASN A 28 16.79 -25.25 -6.29
CA ASN A 28 15.71 -25.12 -7.28
C ASN A 28 15.12 -23.69 -7.34
N ILE A 29 15.00 -23.01 -6.19
CA ILE A 29 14.59 -21.59 -6.19
C ILE A 29 15.69 -20.75 -6.83
N LYS A 30 16.96 -21.04 -6.49
CA LYS A 30 18.10 -20.32 -7.04
C LYS A 30 18.20 -20.50 -8.54
N SER A 31 18.04 -21.71 -9.07
CA SER A 31 18.05 -21.97 -10.51
C SER A 31 16.89 -21.29 -11.22
N PHE A 32 15.66 -21.35 -10.70
CA PHE A 32 14.51 -20.64 -11.28
C PHE A 32 14.72 -19.11 -11.30
N MET A 33 15.31 -18.55 -10.24
CA MET A 33 15.64 -17.13 -10.19
C MET A 33 16.76 -16.76 -11.17
N GLU A 34 17.79 -17.59 -11.29
CA GLU A 34 18.89 -17.40 -12.26
C GLU A 34 18.39 -17.49 -13.71
N GLU A 35 17.47 -18.40 -14.01
CA GLU A 35 16.84 -18.52 -15.33
C GLU A 35 15.93 -17.32 -15.64
N SER A 36 15.07 -16.93 -14.69
CA SER A 36 14.23 -15.74 -14.81
C SER A 36 15.08 -14.48 -15.00
N TYR A 37 16.22 -14.41 -14.30
CA TYR A 37 17.18 -13.32 -14.43
C TYR A 37 17.74 -13.23 -15.85
N LYS A 38 18.20 -14.33 -16.44
CA LYS A 38 18.75 -14.34 -17.82
C LYS A 38 17.74 -13.83 -18.86
N ILE A 39 16.45 -14.09 -18.66
CA ILE A 39 15.39 -13.60 -19.56
C ILE A 39 15.18 -12.09 -19.38
N LEU A 40 15.25 -11.59 -18.15
CA LEU A 40 15.00 -10.20 -17.83
C LEU A 40 16.23 -9.30 -17.96
N GLU A 41 17.43 -9.85 -17.92
CA GLU A 41 18.72 -9.17 -18.00
C GLU A 41 18.78 -8.08 -19.09
N PRO A 42 18.39 -8.30 -20.35
CA PRO A 42 18.46 -7.24 -21.37
C PRO A 42 17.54 -6.05 -21.07
N VAL A 43 16.36 -6.31 -20.50
CA VAL A 43 15.40 -5.26 -20.11
C VAL A 43 15.90 -4.52 -18.87
N LEU A 44 16.41 -5.26 -17.89
CA LEU A 44 16.94 -4.70 -16.65
C LEU A 44 18.23 -3.92 -16.88
N GLY A 45 19.10 -4.36 -17.77
CA GLY A 45 20.31 -3.63 -18.18
C GLY A 45 19.99 -2.31 -18.87
N LEU A 46 18.91 -2.25 -19.66
CA LEU A 46 18.47 -1.00 -20.27
C LEU A 46 17.97 0.01 -19.22
N ILE A 47 17.22 -0.47 -18.22
CA ILE A 47 16.64 0.37 -17.15
C ILE A 47 17.70 0.79 -16.14
N PHE A 48 18.51 -0.16 -15.65
CA PHE A 48 19.44 0.04 -14.54
C PHE A 48 20.87 0.38 -14.96
N GLY A 49 21.18 0.33 -16.26
CA GLY A 49 22.53 0.54 -16.79
C GLY A 49 23.37 -0.74 -16.77
N ASP A 50 24.68 -0.58 -16.98
CA ASP A 50 25.62 -1.68 -17.08
C ASP A 50 25.66 -2.49 -15.77
N LEU A 51 25.04 -3.68 -15.79
CA LEU A 51 25.00 -4.58 -14.63
C LEU A 51 26.35 -5.29 -14.41
N ASN A 52 27.27 -5.18 -15.37
CA ASN A 52 28.56 -5.88 -15.38
C ASN A 52 29.73 -5.04 -14.84
N SER A 53 29.55 -3.74 -14.58
CA SER A 53 30.66 -2.81 -14.38
C SER A 53 31.24 -2.72 -12.96
N GLY A 54 31.02 -3.68 -12.06
CA GLY A 54 31.64 -3.60 -10.73
C GLY A 54 31.33 -4.73 -9.76
N VAL A 55 32.42 -5.30 -9.24
CA VAL A 55 32.58 -6.24 -8.11
C VAL A 55 31.33 -6.40 -7.24
N ASN A 56 30.71 -7.59 -7.31
CA ASN A 56 29.47 -8.04 -6.66
C ASN A 56 28.23 -8.05 -7.57
N THR A 57 28.33 -8.79 -8.68
CA THR A 57 27.24 -9.34 -9.50
C THR A 57 26.38 -10.32 -8.71
N GLY A 58 25.73 -9.86 -7.65
CA GLY A 58 24.77 -10.63 -6.87
C GLY A 58 23.36 -10.24 -7.26
N SER A 59 22.54 -11.23 -7.59
CA SER A 59 21.06 -11.16 -7.67
C SER A 59 20.41 -10.24 -6.63
N ASP A 60 21.03 -10.13 -5.47
CA ASP A 60 20.66 -9.29 -4.33
C ASP A 60 20.52 -7.79 -4.67
N ILE A 61 21.43 -7.25 -5.49
CA ILE A 61 21.42 -5.81 -5.83
C ILE A 61 20.24 -5.47 -6.73
N ILE A 62 19.88 -6.38 -7.64
CA ILE A 62 18.78 -6.16 -8.58
C ILE A 62 17.45 -6.13 -7.83
N LEU A 63 17.23 -7.08 -6.92
CA LEU A 63 15.99 -7.13 -6.14
C LEU A 63 15.82 -5.87 -5.28
N ALA A 64 16.91 -5.39 -4.66
CA ALA A 64 16.92 -4.12 -3.94
C ALA A 64 16.59 -2.93 -4.87
N LYS A 65 17.17 -2.88 -6.08
CA LYS A 65 16.86 -1.84 -7.08
C LYS A 65 15.40 -1.89 -7.54
N VAL A 66 14.83 -3.08 -7.75
CA VAL A 66 13.42 -3.25 -8.10
C VAL A 66 12.51 -2.79 -6.96
N LEU A 67 12.84 -3.13 -5.72
CA LEU A 67 12.10 -2.66 -4.55
C LEU A 67 12.15 -1.13 -4.44
N PHE A 68 13.33 -0.53 -4.59
CA PHE A 68 13.49 0.93 -4.65
C PHE A 68 12.70 1.55 -5.80
N LEU A 69 12.62 0.88 -6.96
CA LEU A 69 11.85 1.34 -8.11
C LEU A 69 10.38 1.48 -7.76
N ILE A 70 9.83 0.44 -7.14
CA ILE A 70 8.42 0.39 -6.72
C ILE A 70 8.16 1.48 -5.67
N ILE A 71 9.08 1.68 -4.72
CA ILE A 71 8.93 2.71 -3.69
C ILE A 71 8.94 4.10 -4.30
N ILE A 72 9.96 4.44 -5.10
CA ILE A 72 10.07 5.77 -5.74
C ILE A 72 8.87 6.00 -6.66
N PHE A 73 8.51 5.01 -7.47
CA PHE A 73 7.32 5.07 -8.32
C PHE A 73 6.06 5.37 -7.52
N SER A 74 5.85 4.66 -6.41
CA SER A 74 4.67 4.87 -5.56
C SER A 74 4.64 6.28 -4.96
N VAL A 75 5.77 6.78 -4.48
CA VAL A 75 5.88 8.14 -3.91
C VAL A 75 5.63 9.20 -4.97
N VAL A 76 6.29 9.08 -6.13
CA VAL A 76 6.13 10.04 -7.24
C VAL A 76 4.70 9.99 -7.79
N TRP A 77 4.15 8.80 -8.01
CA TRP A 77 2.76 8.61 -8.42
C TRP A 77 1.81 9.33 -7.48
N LYS A 78 1.93 9.07 -6.17
CA LYS A 78 1.03 9.66 -5.18
C LYS A 78 1.20 11.18 -5.07
N ALA A 79 2.41 11.71 -5.27
CA ALA A 79 2.64 13.15 -5.33
C ALA A 79 1.97 13.79 -6.56
N LEU A 80 2.14 13.18 -7.74
CA LEU A 80 1.59 13.69 -9.01
C LEU A 80 0.07 13.54 -9.10
N GLU A 81 -0.52 12.51 -8.48
CA GLU A 81 -1.98 12.29 -8.48
C GLU A 81 -2.77 13.44 -7.87
N ASN A 82 -2.17 14.23 -6.96
CA ASN A 82 -2.86 15.38 -6.34
C ASN A 82 -2.87 16.64 -7.22
N ILE A 83 -2.22 16.62 -8.39
CA ILE A 83 -2.13 17.76 -9.30
C ILE A 83 -3.20 17.62 -10.38
N LYS A 84 -4.15 18.58 -10.44
CA LYS A 84 -5.29 18.58 -11.37
C LYS A 84 -4.93 18.27 -12.83
N PHE A 85 -3.78 18.78 -13.29
CA PHE A 85 -3.29 18.53 -14.66
C PHE A 85 -3.18 17.03 -14.99
N PHE A 86 -2.75 16.20 -14.03
CA PHE A 86 -2.56 14.77 -14.24
C PHE A 86 -3.84 13.95 -14.02
N GLU A 87 -4.89 14.53 -13.41
CA GLU A 87 -6.20 13.86 -13.24
C GLU A 87 -6.88 13.63 -14.60
N GLU A 88 -6.71 14.56 -15.54
CA GLU A 88 -7.35 14.49 -16.87
C GLU A 88 -6.61 13.55 -17.84
N THR A 89 -5.34 13.24 -17.59
CA THR A 89 -4.47 12.48 -18.50
C THR A 89 -3.66 11.41 -17.77
N ALA A 90 -4.34 10.32 -17.39
CA ALA A 90 -3.73 9.19 -16.67
C ALA A 90 -2.50 8.57 -17.34
N TRP A 91 -2.42 8.62 -18.68
CA TRP A 91 -1.26 8.10 -19.42
C TRP A 91 0.01 8.93 -19.16
N ILE A 92 -0.12 10.27 -19.05
CA ILE A 92 1.00 11.18 -18.77
C ILE A 92 1.50 10.91 -17.36
N LEU A 93 0.59 10.75 -16.40
CA LEU A 93 0.95 10.42 -15.02
C LEU A 93 1.79 9.14 -14.98
N TRP A 94 1.39 8.09 -15.72
CA TRP A 94 2.10 6.83 -15.81
C TRP A 94 3.50 6.97 -16.44
N THR A 95 3.59 7.71 -17.54
CA THR A 95 4.88 7.95 -18.23
C THR A 95 5.84 8.74 -17.36
N VAL A 96 5.37 9.81 -16.72
CA VAL A 96 6.20 10.69 -15.90
C VAL A 96 6.65 9.98 -14.62
N SER A 97 5.74 9.30 -13.91
CA SER A 97 6.11 8.56 -12.70
C SER A 97 7.12 7.45 -13.01
N THR A 98 6.92 6.72 -14.11
CA THR A 98 7.85 5.68 -14.56
C THR A 98 9.20 6.27 -14.94
N GLY A 99 9.23 7.33 -15.74
CA GLY A 99 10.46 7.98 -16.19
C GLY A 99 11.28 8.53 -15.04
N VAL A 100 10.66 9.25 -14.10
CA VAL A 100 11.32 9.77 -12.90
C VAL A 100 11.89 8.63 -12.04
N SER A 101 11.15 7.55 -11.86
CA SER A 101 11.59 6.41 -11.03
C SER A 101 12.78 5.68 -11.64
N ILE A 102 12.76 5.45 -12.96
CA ILE A 102 13.87 4.84 -13.69
C ILE A 102 15.11 5.73 -13.59
N LEU A 103 14.96 7.04 -13.85
CA LEU A 103 16.06 8.00 -13.74
C LEU A 103 16.63 8.03 -12.32
N ALA A 104 15.78 8.10 -11.29
CA ALA A 104 16.22 8.14 -9.91
C ALA A 104 17.12 6.95 -9.56
N ILE A 105 16.75 5.73 -9.97
CA ILE A 105 17.54 4.53 -9.67
C ILE A 105 18.83 4.47 -10.47
N ARG A 106 18.79 4.91 -11.74
CA ARG A 106 19.98 4.95 -12.59
C ARG A 106 21.11 5.75 -11.93
N TRP A 107 20.76 6.86 -11.27
CA TRP A 107 21.71 7.72 -10.57
C TRP A 107 21.98 7.33 -9.11
N PHE A 108 21.14 6.47 -8.51
CA PHE A 108 21.31 5.96 -7.15
C PHE A 108 22.44 4.94 -7.01
N GLY A 109 23.17 4.64 -8.09
CA GLY A 109 24.16 3.56 -8.19
C GLY A 109 25.47 3.74 -7.40
N ASN A 110 25.66 4.85 -6.69
CA ASN A 110 26.84 5.01 -5.83
C ASN A 110 26.67 4.17 -4.56
N LEU A 111 27.13 2.91 -4.64
CA LEU A 111 27.21 1.94 -3.54
C LEU A 111 27.82 2.55 -2.27
N GLU A 112 28.75 3.49 -2.41
CA GLU A 112 29.35 4.23 -1.30
C GLU A 112 28.34 5.09 -0.54
N ILE A 113 27.44 5.81 -1.22
CA ILE A 113 26.42 6.64 -0.55
C ILE A 113 25.43 5.75 0.21
N ILE A 114 25.04 4.63 -0.39
CA ILE A 114 24.16 3.65 0.24
C ILE A 114 24.85 3.05 1.46
N ASN A 115 26.07 2.55 1.31
CA ASN A 115 26.82 1.91 2.40
C ASN A 115 27.17 2.88 3.54
N THR A 116 27.57 4.12 3.24
CA THR A 116 27.94 5.12 4.25
C THR A 116 26.74 5.59 5.07
N VAL A 117 25.56 5.71 4.45
CA VAL A 117 24.32 6.06 5.18
C VAL A 117 23.77 4.87 5.98
N LEU A 118 23.95 3.63 5.51
CA LEU A 118 23.38 2.44 6.15
C LEU A 118 24.26 1.78 7.22
N LEU A 119 25.58 1.98 7.20
CA LEU A 119 26.53 1.28 8.08
C LEU A 119 26.28 1.48 9.60
N PRO A 120 26.10 2.71 10.13
CA PRO A 120 25.86 2.92 11.57
C PRO A 120 24.42 2.57 11.99
N TYR A 121 23.50 2.61 11.03
CA TYR A 121 22.07 2.42 11.28
C TYR A 121 21.61 1.01 10.99
N SER A 122 22.49 0.03 10.72
CA SER A 122 22.11 -1.29 10.19
C SER A 122 20.79 -1.86 10.73
N ALA A 123 20.57 -1.96 12.04
CA ALA A 123 19.29 -2.42 12.59
C ALA A 123 18.09 -1.48 12.30
N LEU A 124 18.26 -0.17 12.48
CA LEU A 124 17.23 0.85 12.21
C LEU A 124 16.98 1.03 10.70
N GLY A 125 18.03 1.03 9.89
CA GLY A 125 17.99 1.04 8.44
C GLY A 125 17.33 -0.21 7.88
N ILE A 126 17.62 -1.40 8.40
CA ILE A 126 16.91 -2.63 8.01
C ILE A 126 15.44 -2.57 8.43
N THR A 127 15.16 -2.06 9.64
CA THR A 127 13.77 -1.89 10.11
C THR A 127 13.00 -0.88 9.27
N LEU A 128 13.61 0.25 8.89
CA LEU A 128 12.99 1.25 8.01
C LEU A 128 12.84 0.73 6.59
N THR A 129 13.87 0.07 6.05
CA THR A 129 13.83 -0.49 4.68
C THR A 129 12.87 -1.66 4.54
N ALA A 130 12.52 -2.37 5.61
CA ALA A 130 11.45 -3.37 5.60
C ALA A 130 10.07 -2.77 5.98
N GLY A 131 10.04 -1.87 6.97
CA GLY A 131 8.83 -1.29 7.54
C GLY A 131 8.18 -0.24 6.64
N ILE A 132 8.95 0.64 6.00
CA ILE A 132 8.43 1.64 5.07
C ILE A 132 7.71 0.97 3.89
N PRO A 133 8.34 0.04 3.13
CA PRO A 133 7.62 -0.64 2.06
C PRO A 133 6.42 -1.43 2.57
N PHE A 134 6.44 -2.01 3.77
CA PHE A 134 5.25 -2.64 4.35
C PHE A 134 4.08 -1.65 4.54
N ILE A 135 4.34 -0.48 5.15
CA ILE A 135 3.33 0.56 5.36
C ILE A 135 2.82 1.12 4.04
N LEU A 136 3.72 1.44 3.11
CA LEU A 136 3.34 1.95 1.78
C LEU A 136 2.51 0.93 1.02
N TYR A 137 2.93 -0.34 1.03
CA TYR A 137 2.21 -1.43 0.40
C TYR A 137 0.82 -1.58 1.00
N PHE A 138 0.69 -1.52 2.33
CA PHE A 138 -0.60 -1.53 3.01
C PHE A 138 -1.52 -0.40 2.54
N ILE A 139 -1.01 0.84 2.47
CA ILE A 139 -1.77 2.02 2.05
C ILE A 139 -2.27 1.89 0.61
N ILE A 140 -1.47 1.32 -0.29
CA ILE A 140 -1.86 1.10 -1.70
C ILE A 140 -2.92 0.00 -1.79
N VAL A 141 -2.63 -1.13 -1.15
CA VAL A 141 -3.42 -2.35 -1.29
C VAL A 141 -4.76 -2.27 -0.59
N LYS A 142 -4.93 -1.40 0.42
CA LYS A 142 -6.21 -1.24 1.15
C LYS A 142 -7.39 -0.88 0.24
N ASP A 143 -7.14 -0.16 -0.87
CA ASP A 143 -8.18 0.32 -1.78
C ASP A 143 -8.51 -0.67 -2.91
N PHE A 144 -7.74 -1.76 -3.04
CA PHE A 144 -7.97 -2.79 -4.07
C PHE A 144 -9.21 -3.64 -3.78
N ALA A 145 -9.77 -4.26 -4.81
CA ALA A 145 -10.81 -5.27 -4.66
C ALA A 145 -10.30 -6.46 -3.83
N THR A 146 -11.20 -7.13 -3.07
CA THR A 146 -10.82 -8.19 -2.11
C THR A 146 -9.94 -9.29 -2.71
N THR A 147 -10.22 -9.73 -3.93
CA THR A 147 -9.39 -10.76 -4.59
C THR A 147 -7.99 -10.23 -4.91
N LEU A 148 -7.90 -9.04 -5.51
CA LEU A 148 -6.62 -8.42 -5.87
C LEU A 148 -5.79 -8.13 -4.62
N ARG A 149 -6.42 -7.64 -3.55
CA ARG A 149 -5.78 -7.40 -2.25
C ARG A 149 -5.14 -8.66 -1.66
N LYS A 150 -5.84 -9.80 -1.70
CA LYS A 150 -5.29 -11.08 -1.25
C LYS A 150 -4.08 -11.52 -2.09
N ILE A 151 -4.20 -11.43 -3.42
CA ILE A 151 -3.10 -11.73 -4.35
C ILE A 151 -1.90 -10.83 -4.06
N SER A 152 -2.12 -9.53 -3.87
CA SER A 152 -1.08 -8.57 -3.50
C SER A 152 -0.37 -8.97 -2.20
N TRP A 153 -1.10 -9.29 -1.14
CA TRP A 153 -0.47 -9.73 0.11
C TRP A 153 0.30 -11.04 -0.03
N THR A 154 -0.21 -12.01 -0.79
CA THR A 154 0.52 -13.24 -1.10
C THR A 154 1.83 -12.96 -1.83
N PHE A 155 1.79 -12.10 -2.85
CA PHE A 155 2.98 -11.72 -3.60
C PHE A 155 4.03 -11.01 -2.72
N PHE A 156 3.57 -10.11 -1.84
CA PHE A 156 4.43 -9.44 -0.86
C PHE A 156 5.13 -10.43 0.08
N ILE A 157 4.40 -11.39 0.64
CA ILE A 157 4.96 -12.44 1.51
C ILE A 157 6.03 -13.24 0.76
N VAL A 158 5.76 -13.64 -0.48
CA VAL A 158 6.68 -14.43 -1.31
C VAL A 158 7.97 -13.65 -1.58
N ILE A 159 7.89 -12.36 -1.90
CA ILE A 159 9.07 -11.51 -2.10
C ILE A 159 9.92 -11.46 -0.83
N PHE A 160 9.32 -11.23 0.33
CA PHE A 160 10.05 -11.12 1.59
C PHE A 160 10.66 -12.46 2.04
N ILE A 161 10.02 -13.59 1.74
CA ILE A 161 10.61 -14.91 1.93
C ILE A 161 11.80 -15.13 0.99
N GLY A 162 11.67 -14.74 -0.29
CA GLY A 162 12.77 -14.80 -1.26
C GLY A 162 13.98 -13.97 -0.82
N LEU A 163 13.73 -12.73 -0.37
CA LEU A 163 14.74 -11.86 0.22
C LEU A 163 15.44 -12.51 1.41
N TRP A 164 14.69 -13.19 2.27
CA TRP A 164 15.26 -13.89 3.40
C TRP A 164 16.21 -15.01 2.97
N PHE A 165 15.81 -15.86 2.01
CA PHE A 165 16.68 -16.94 1.50
C PHE A 165 17.96 -16.42 0.86
N MET A 166 17.85 -15.37 0.04
CA MET A 166 19.00 -14.72 -0.60
C MET A 166 19.97 -14.18 0.46
N ARG A 167 19.44 -13.59 1.54
CA ARG A 167 20.26 -13.00 2.59
C ARG A 167 20.80 -14.00 3.61
N SER A 168 20.07 -15.07 3.91
CA SER A 168 20.45 -16.06 4.92
C SER A 168 21.51 -17.05 4.42
N GLY A 169 21.55 -17.31 3.11
CA GLY A 169 22.57 -18.18 2.49
C GLY A 169 23.90 -17.49 2.15
N ALA A 170 24.00 -16.17 2.29
CA ALA A 170 25.21 -15.42 1.94
C ALA A 170 26.34 -15.66 2.98
N PRO A 171 27.56 -16.05 2.56
CA PRO A 171 28.70 -16.22 3.46
C PRO A 171 28.98 -14.94 4.25
N THR A 172 29.15 -15.07 5.56
CA THR A 172 29.36 -13.96 6.51
C THR A 172 30.66 -13.16 6.30
N SER A 173 31.50 -13.56 5.34
CA SER A 173 32.84 -13.01 5.10
C SER A 173 32.89 -11.78 4.19
N VAL A 174 31.81 -11.41 3.49
CA VAL A 174 31.78 -10.19 2.66
C VAL A 174 31.31 -9.00 3.50
N ALA A 175 32.29 -8.25 4.03
CA ALA A 175 32.22 -6.89 4.57
C ALA A 175 30.81 -6.36 4.94
N GLY A 176 30.32 -6.78 6.11
CA GLY A 176 29.08 -6.30 6.70
C GLY A 176 28.15 -7.46 7.04
N GLY A 177 28.41 -8.12 8.17
CA GLY A 177 27.65 -9.28 8.66
C GLY A 177 26.18 -8.95 9.00
N VAL A 178 25.36 -8.71 7.98
CA VAL A 178 23.92 -8.51 8.12
C VAL A 178 23.18 -9.85 8.27
N GLY A 179 23.88 -10.98 8.19
CA GLY A 179 23.30 -12.31 8.35
C GLY A 179 22.50 -12.44 9.67
N SER A 180 22.97 -11.81 10.75
CA SER A 180 22.24 -11.80 12.01
C SER A 180 20.91 -11.05 11.98
N PHE A 181 20.68 -10.16 11.01
CA PHE A 181 19.45 -9.35 10.88
C PHE A 181 18.52 -9.83 9.77
N ALA A 182 18.90 -10.89 9.03
CA ALA A 182 18.06 -11.43 7.95
C ALA A 182 16.67 -11.82 8.45
N TYR A 183 16.52 -12.24 9.72
CA TYR A 183 15.23 -12.58 10.32
C TYR A 183 14.19 -11.45 10.23
N ILE A 184 14.58 -10.19 10.07
CA ILE A 184 13.65 -9.06 9.89
C ILE A 184 12.76 -9.29 8.66
N TYR A 185 13.30 -9.85 7.57
CA TYR A 185 12.50 -10.17 6.38
C TYR A 185 11.43 -11.24 6.68
N LEU A 186 11.75 -12.24 7.52
CA LEU A 186 10.76 -13.22 7.98
C LEU A 186 9.71 -12.59 8.90
N VAL A 187 10.11 -11.67 9.79
CA VAL A 187 9.16 -10.93 10.64
C VAL A 187 8.20 -10.11 9.76
N THR A 188 8.70 -9.41 8.74
CA THR A 188 7.87 -8.65 7.80
C THR A 188 6.97 -9.55 6.95
N ALA A 189 7.45 -10.70 6.49
CA ALA A 189 6.63 -11.72 5.83
C ALA A 189 5.53 -12.23 6.78
N GLY A 190 5.86 -12.47 8.06
CA GLY A 190 4.91 -12.84 9.11
C GLY A 190 3.84 -11.77 9.35
N LEU A 191 4.21 -10.50 9.38
CA LEU A 191 3.26 -9.39 9.44
C LEU A 191 2.36 -9.35 8.20
N GLY A 192 2.91 -9.56 7.01
CA GLY A 192 2.14 -9.68 5.77
C GLY A 192 1.13 -10.83 5.84
N LEU A 193 1.53 -11.97 6.40
CA LEU A 193 0.65 -13.12 6.62
C LEU A 193 -0.47 -12.81 7.63
N LEU A 194 -0.15 -12.14 8.73
CA LEU A 194 -1.16 -11.69 9.70
C LEU A 194 -2.17 -10.75 9.04
N VAL A 195 -1.70 -9.77 8.27
CA VAL A 195 -2.60 -8.85 7.55
C VAL A 195 -3.46 -9.62 6.54
N LEU A 196 -2.89 -10.59 5.82
CA LEU A 196 -3.64 -11.45 4.89
C LEU A 196 -4.75 -12.26 5.61
N MET A 197 -4.44 -12.83 6.77
CA MET A 197 -5.42 -13.57 7.59
C MET A 197 -6.53 -12.68 8.13
N PHE A 198 -6.18 -11.46 8.57
CA PHE A 198 -7.12 -10.50 9.15
C PHE A 198 -7.69 -9.49 8.15
N ASP A 199 -7.49 -9.69 6.84
CA ASP A 199 -7.90 -8.76 5.80
C ASP A 199 -9.37 -8.35 5.90
N GLY A 200 -10.25 -9.34 6.12
CA GLY A 200 -11.69 -9.11 6.27
C GLY A 200 -12.03 -8.28 7.52
N THR A 201 -11.31 -8.49 8.63
CA THR A 201 -11.52 -7.76 9.88
C THR A 201 -11.07 -6.32 9.74
N ILE A 202 -9.87 -6.11 9.19
CA ILE A 202 -9.30 -4.78 8.94
C ILE A 202 -10.23 -3.94 8.06
N GLN A 203 -10.73 -4.53 6.96
CA GLN A 203 -11.62 -3.84 6.03
C GLN A 203 -12.98 -3.49 6.64
N ARG A 204 -13.52 -4.35 7.52
CA ARG A 204 -14.74 -4.04 8.28
C ARG A 204 -14.54 -2.85 9.21
N ILE A 205 -13.41 -2.80 9.92
CA ILE A 205 -13.07 -1.68 10.82
C ILE A 205 -12.94 -0.38 10.02
N ILE A 206 -12.18 -0.39 8.92
CA ILE A 206 -11.99 0.78 8.05
C ILE A 206 -13.33 1.24 7.46
N SER A 207 -14.15 0.32 6.95
CA SER A 207 -15.46 0.64 6.38
C SER A 207 -16.41 1.21 7.42
N LYS A 208 -16.42 0.66 8.64
CA LYS A 208 -17.22 1.18 9.76
C LYS A 208 -16.78 2.59 10.13
N ALA A 209 -15.48 2.84 10.27
CA ALA A 209 -14.94 4.18 10.53
C ALA A 209 -15.30 5.18 9.41
N LYS A 210 -15.28 4.76 8.14
CA LYS A 210 -15.69 5.60 7.01
C LYS A 210 -17.19 5.91 7.06
N MET A 211 -18.03 4.92 7.33
CA MET A 211 -19.48 5.12 7.48
C MET A 211 -19.82 6.03 8.67
N GLU A 212 -19.12 5.91 9.79
CA GLU A 212 -19.30 6.79 10.94
C GLU A 212 -18.94 8.24 10.60
N ARG A 213 -17.82 8.47 9.89
CA ARG A 213 -17.45 9.80 9.40
C ARG A 213 -18.51 10.38 8.45
N LEU A 214 -19.03 9.57 7.53
CA LEU A 214 -20.10 9.99 6.62
C LEU A 214 -21.42 10.27 7.34
N ARG A 215 -21.77 9.48 8.37
CA ARG A 215 -22.95 9.72 9.21
C ARG A 215 -22.83 11.01 10.00
N VAL A 216 -21.66 11.29 10.59
CA VAL A 216 -21.41 12.56 11.28
C VAL A 216 -21.52 13.75 10.32
N GLY A 217 -20.97 13.63 9.11
CA GLY A 217 -21.12 14.64 8.06
C GLY A 217 -22.56 14.86 7.62
N SER A 218 -23.29 13.77 7.33
CA SER A 218 -24.70 13.82 6.92
C SER A 218 -25.59 14.42 8.02
N ASN A 219 -25.41 14.01 9.28
CA ASN A 219 -26.15 14.58 10.40
C ASN A 219 -25.90 16.09 10.57
N ARG A 220 -24.68 16.57 10.32
CA ARG A 220 -24.41 18.02 10.31
C ARG A 220 -25.19 18.72 9.21
N SER A 221 -25.18 18.18 7.99
CA SER A 221 -25.94 18.76 6.86
C SER A 221 -27.46 18.78 7.12
N LEU A 222 -28.00 17.73 7.76
CA LEU A 222 -29.41 17.66 8.16
C LEU A 222 -29.75 18.66 9.25
N LEU A 223 -28.87 18.84 10.24
CA LEU A 223 -29.04 19.85 11.30
C LEU A 223 -29.03 21.26 10.70
N ASP A 224 -28.11 21.54 9.77
CA ASP A 224 -28.03 22.84 9.10
C ASP A 224 -29.25 23.11 8.23
N ALA A 225 -29.78 22.09 7.53
CA ALA A 225 -31.02 22.21 6.78
C ALA A 225 -32.22 22.55 7.69
N GLN A 226 -32.35 21.91 8.85
CA GLN A 226 -33.43 22.23 9.80
C GLN A 226 -33.27 23.62 10.43
N ARG A 227 -32.03 24.08 10.68
CA ARG A 227 -31.78 25.45 11.15
C ARG A 227 -32.19 26.49 10.12
N ARG A 228 -31.96 26.23 8.83
CA ARG A 228 -32.47 27.07 7.74
C ARG A 228 -33.99 27.10 7.70
N THR A 229 -34.67 25.96 7.93
CA THR A 229 -36.14 25.93 8.01
C THR A 229 -36.68 26.82 9.13
N ILE A 230 -36.02 26.84 10.30
CA ILE A 230 -36.40 27.73 11.41
C ILE A 230 -36.20 29.19 10.99
N LYS A 231 -35.02 29.54 10.46
CA LYS A 231 -34.73 30.91 10.02
C LYS A 231 -35.70 31.42 8.96
N ASN A 232 -36.08 30.56 8.01
CA ASN A 232 -37.04 30.91 6.98
C ASN A 232 -38.44 31.10 7.57
N ALA A 233 -38.87 30.23 8.50
CA ALA A 233 -40.14 30.42 9.20
C ALA A 233 -40.17 31.74 9.99
N ASP A 234 -39.08 32.08 10.68
CA ASP A 234 -38.96 33.35 11.41
C ASP A 234 -39.05 34.57 10.47
N SER A 235 -38.45 34.50 9.27
CA SER A 235 -38.57 35.53 8.23
C SER A 235 -39.99 35.63 7.69
N ASP A 236 -40.59 34.50 7.29
CA ASP A 236 -41.96 34.44 6.75
C ASP A 236 -42.97 35.02 7.75
N TYR A 237 -42.76 34.79 9.05
CA TYR A 237 -43.60 35.34 10.11
C TYR A 237 -43.38 36.85 10.29
N ALA A 238 -42.12 37.31 10.31
CA ALA A 238 -41.79 38.73 10.39
C ALA A 238 -42.35 39.54 9.20
N ASP A 239 -42.39 38.92 8.01
CA ASP A 239 -42.94 39.50 6.79
C ASP A 239 -44.48 39.41 6.72
N GLY A 240 -45.13 38.78 7.71
CA GLY A 240 -46.58 38.57 7.74
C GLY A 240 -47.11 37.58 6.69
N THR A 241 -46.22 36.77 6.10
CA THR A 241 -46.57 35.78 5.06
C THR A 241 -47.26 34.55 5.67
N ILE A 242 -46.97 34.24 6.93
CA ILE A 242 -47.60 33.14 7.68
C ILE A 242 -48.18 33.64 9.00
N ASP A 243 -49.25 32.98 9.46
CA ASP A 243 -49.82 33.23 10.79
C ASP A 243 -48.96 32.63 11.93
N GLU A 244 -49.21 33.06 13.16
CA GLU A 244 -48.49 32.60 14.35
C GLU A 244 -48.60 31.08 14.57
N ALA A 245 -49.77 30.48 14.34
CA ALA A 245 -49.99 29.05 14.54
C ALA A 245 -49.17 28.21 13.53
N GLN A 246 -49.05 28.66 12.28
CA GLN A 246 -48.23 28.07 11.24
C GLN A 246 -46.74 28.21 11.55
N HIS A 247 -46.32 29.39 12.03
CA HIS A 247 -44.95 29.63 12.51
C HIS A 247 -44.58 28.65 13.63
N GLU A 248 -45.38 28.59 14.69
CA GLU A 248 -45.13 27.69 15.83
C GLU A 248 -45.07 26.23 15.38
N THR A 249 -45.97 25.81 14.50
CA THR A 249 -46.02 24.43 13.99
C THR A 249 -44.74 24.09 13.21
N ARG A 250 -44.27 24.97 12.32
CA ARG A 250 -43.04 24.78 11.54
C ARG A 250 -41.81 24.75 12.44
N VAL A 251 -41.69 25.71 13.37
CA VAL A 251 -40.57 25.79 14.31
C VAL A 251 -40.55 24.59 15.24
N LYS A 252 -41.69 24.19 15.81
CA LYS A 252 -41.80 23.00 16.68
C LYS A 252 -41.46 21.72 15.94
N ALA A 253 -41.90 21.56 14.69
CA ALA A 253 -41.56 20.42 13.85
C ALA A 253 -40.05 20.34 13.56
N ALA A 254 -39.42 21.46 13.19
CA ALA A 254 -37.98 21.54 12.94
C ALA A 254 -37.16 21.28 14.23
N ARG A 255 -37.56 21.88 15.36
CA ARG A 255 -36.94 21.65 16.68
C ARG A 255 -37.03 20.18 17.11
N LYS A 256 -38.18 19.53 16.92
CA LYS A 256 -38.37 18.10 17.22
C LYS A 256 -37.43 17.22 16.39
N LYS A 257 -37.24 17.53 15.10
CA LYS A 257 -36.28 16.83 14.24
C LYS A 257 -34.83 17.04 14.68
N ILE A 258 -34.45 18.28 15.04
CA ILE A 258 -33.12 18.58 15.60
C ILE A 258 -32.88 17.77 16.88
N GLN A 259 -33.85 17.74 17.80
CA GLN A 259 -33.72 16.98 19.04
C GLN A 259 -33.59 15.47 18.79
N HIS A 260 -34.32 14.92 17.81
CA HIS A 260 -34.19 13.52 17.41
C HIS A 260 -32.78 13.24 16.86
N LEU A 261 -32.29 14.05 15.93
CA LEU A 261 -30.94 13.93 15.35
C LEU A 261 -29.82 14.08 16.40
N GLN A 262 -30.04 14.87 17.45
CA GLN A 262 -29.10 15.00 18.57
C GLN A 262 -29.09 13.77 19.47
N LYS A 263 -30.24 13.10 19.67
CA LYS A 263 -30.35 11.86 20.45
C LYS A 263 -29.81 10.62 19.72
N THR A 264 -29.68 10.66 18.39
CA THR A 264 -29.10 9.57 17.58
C THR A 264 -27.57 9.63 17.47
N LYS A 265 -26.91 10.53 18.22
CA LYS A 265 -25.45 10.57 18.37
C LYS A 265 -25.00 9.62 19.47
#